data_AF-A0A918PT05-F1
#
_entry.id   AF-A0A918PT05-F1
#
_cell.length_a   1.000
_cell.length_b   1.000
_cell.length_c   1.000
_cell.angle_alpha   90.00
_cell.angle_beta   90.00
_cell.angle_gamma   90.00
#
_symmetry.space_group_name_H-M   'P 1'
#
loop_
_entity.id
_entity.type
_entity.pdbx_description
1 polymer ?
#
loop_
_entity_poly.entity_id
_entity_poly.type
_entity_poly.pdbx_seq_one_letter_code
_entity_poly.pdbx_strand_id
1 'polypeptide(L)'
;MEISKGTLEDAWGRTAAGHALLHGVGLPQVVLSEEELDEWEGWDGAEGEGLALVLDEDGTVHGYHGAYRESFVTRDLEQVLYLIAEAAIRERGGSPAETAEALGRIDPLWGRRFRTGGLDGTGVVEACGRDPLEGFAWIADSWREQIPYTTLAFFRAEPGRTVDASQLALLYGADPGQVAAGTRLKDLRAGDGGRAHWDRQWDSFCFGQSGEWAFLLYHDTPPKARANRAAYDGLGVGEGVWLTATLGKAIYTFSYVKDGQSVNDDIGALELLAYDHGRSPYLRGGKLDFLNRALRRAELDHPELTNTYQLYFHALEESLGLGLPRREFAEGEVRAGYWTGK
;
A
#
# COMPACT_ATOMS: atom_id res chain seq x y z
N MET A 1 -15.77 29.53 -2.17
CA MET A 1 -15.43 30.20 -3.45
C MET A 1 -15.40 29.10 -4.48
N GLU A 2 -16.12 29.26 -5.58
CA GLU A 2 -16.16 28.25 -6.64
C GLU A 2 -14.85 28.31 -7.42
N ILE A 3 -14.17 27.16 -7.57
CA ILE A 3 -12.91 27.11 -8.31
C ILE A 3 -13.23 27.20 -9.79
N SER A 4 -12.57 28.11 -10.49
CA SER A 4 -12.62 28.25 -11.94
C SER A 4 -11.20 28.29 -12.50
N LYS A 5 -11.03 28.07 -13.81
CA LYS A 5 -9.72 28.17 -14.47
C LYS A 5 -9.04 29.51 -14.20
N GLY A 6 -9.77 30.62 -14.35
CA GLY A 6 -9.23 31.95 -14.04
C GLY A 6 -8.86 32.12 -12.56
N THR A 7 -9.65 31.53 -11.65
CA THR A 7 -9.33 31.56 -10.22
C THR A 7 -8.06 30.78 -9.91
N LEU A 8 -7.84 29.63 -10.56
CA LEU A 8 -6.61 28.83 -10.43
C LEU A 8 -5.39 29.59 -10.99
N GLU A 9 -5.53 30.19 -12.18
CA GLU A 9 -4.47 30.98 -12.83
C GLU A 9 -4.06 32.17 -11.96
N ASP A 10 -5.02 32.96 -11.47
CA ASP A 10 -4.76 34.10 -10.61
C ASP A 10 -4.14 33.70 -9.26
N ALA A 11 -4.67 32.65 -8.64
CA ALA A 11 -4.19 32.18 -7.34
C ALA A 11 -2.78 31.58 -7.44
N TRP A 12 -2.53 30.76 -8.45
CA TRP A 12 -1.21 30.20 -8.71
C TRP A 12 -0.21 31.30 -9.08
N GLY A 13 -0.58 32.25 -9.94
CA GLY A 13 0.27 33.37 -10.34
C GLY A 13 0.75 34.18 -9.13
N ARG A 14 -0.14 34.50 -8.18
CA ARG A 14 0.23 35.17 -6.92
C ARG A 14 1.15 34.31 -6.07
N THR A 15 0.85 33.02 -5.94
CA THR A 15 1.60 32.06 -5.14
C THR A 15 3.03 31.89 -5.67
N ALA A 16 3.17 31.64 -6.96
CA ALA A 16 4.46 31.43 -7.62
C ALA A 16 5.31 32.71 -7.64
N ALA A 17 4.71 33.88 -7.86
CA ALA A 17 5.42 35.16 -7.78
C ALA A 17 5.90 35.49 -6.36
N GLY A 18 5.23 34.95 -5.34
CA GLY A 18 5.53 35.20 -3.92
C GLY A 18 6.78 34.48 -3.41
N HIS A 19 7.32 33.49 -4.11
CA HIS A 19 8.42 32.67 -3.58
C HIS A 19 9.43 32.22 -4.64
N ALA A 20 10.72 32.41 -4.38
CA ALA A 20 11.80 32.04 -5.32
C ALA A 20 11.83 30.54 -5.66
N LEU A 21 11.43 29.68 -4.72
CA LEU A 21 11.30 28.23 -4.97
C LEU A 21 10.21 27.88 -5.97
N LEU A 22 9.31 28.79 -6.36
CA LEU A 22 8.30 28.55 -7.38
C LEU A 22 8.55 29.36 -8.66
N HIS A 23 9.70 30.04 -8.73
CA HIS A 23 10.06 30.82 -9.92
C HIS A 23 10.15 29.91 -11.16
N GLY A 24 9.47 30.31 -12.24
CA GLY A 24 9.42 29.57 -13.50
C GLY A 24 8.49 28.36 -13.50
N VAL A 25 7.80 28.06 -12.39
CA VAL A 25 6.81 26.98 -12.34
C VAL A 25 5.47 27.49 -12.86
N GLY A 26 5.09 27.04 -14.06
CA GLY A 26 3.78 27.33 -14.65
C GLY A 26 2.63 26.64 -13.90
N LEU A 27 1.41 27.12 -14.11
CA LEU A 27 0.23 26.35 -13.71
C LEU A 27 0.21 25.05 -14.52
N PRO A 28 -0.07 23.89 -13.90
CA PRO A 28 -0.27 22.65 -14.64
C PRO A 28 -1.39 22.78 -15.68
N GLN A 29 -1.40 21.86 -16.64
CA GLN A 29 -2.46 21.85 -17.65
C GLN A 29 -3.83 21.70 -16.97
N VAL A 30 -4.76 22.60 -17.29
CA VAL A 30 -6.15 22.56 -16.81
C VAL A 30 -7.07 22.27 -17.98
N VAL A 31 -7.71 21.11 -17.96
CA VAL A 31 -8.73 20.64 -18.91
C VAL A 31 -10.11 20.61 -18.26
N LEU A 32 -11.16 20.53 -19.06
CA LEU A 32 -12.55 20.58 -18.61
C LEU A 32 -13.26 19.21 -18.70
N SER A 33 -12.57 18.17 -19.16
CA SER A 33 -13.08 16.80 -19.21
C SER A 33 -11.95 15.76 -19.22
N GLU A 34 -12.29 14.51 -18.89
CA GLU A 34 -11.37 13.36 -19.07
C GLU A 34 -11.05 13.11 -20.56
N GLU A 35 -11.99 13.39 -21.47
CA GLU A 35 -11.74 13.27 -22.92
C GLU A 35 -10.63 14.24 -23.38
N GLU A 36 -10.63 15.48 -22.87
CA GLU A 36 -9.56 16.44 -23.12
C GLU A 36 -8.22 16.01 -22.50
N LEU A 37 -8.26 15.27 -21.37
CA LEU A 37 -7.06 14.72 -20.74
C LEU A 37 -6.44 13.60 -21.60
N ASP A 38 -7.26 12.68 -22.13
CA ASP A 38 -6.85 11.61 -23.03
C ASP A 38 -6.25 12.18 -24.33
N GLU A 39 -6.86 13.23 -24.89
CA GLU A 39 -6.33 13.92 -26.08
C GLU A 39 -4.96 14.57 -25.83
N TRP A 40 -4.75 15.10 -24.62
CA TRP A 40 -3.49 15.74 -24.23
C TRP A 40 -2.34 14.72 -24.12
N GLU A 41 -2.57 13.55 -23.54
CA GLU A 41 -1.55 12.48 -23.48
C GLU A 41 -1.20 11.90 -24.84
N GLY A 42 -2.17 11.85 -25.76
CA GLY A 42 -1.96 11.33 -27.12
C GLY A 42 -1.04 12.20 -28.00
N TRP A 43 -0.59 13.36 -27.52
CA TRP A 43 0.35 14.22 -28.24
C TRP A 43 1.80 13.78 -27.96
N ASP A 44 2.56 13.56 -29.04
CA ASP A 44 3.94 13.00 -29.14
C ASP A 44 5.06 13.84 -28.44
N GLY A 45 4.72 14.59 -27.40
CA GLY A 45 5.62 15.33 -26.51
C GLY A 45 5.10 15.46 -25.07
N ALA A 46 3.98 14.82 -24.74
CA ALA A 46 3.38 14.72 -23.42
C ALA A 46 3.68 13.36 -22.74
N GLU A 47 4.80 12.71 -23.08
CA GLU A 47 5.36 11.57 -22.32
C GLU A 47 5.92 12.02 -20.95
N GLY A 48 5.17 12.85 -20.22
CA GLY A 48 5.59 13.46 -18.96
C GLY A 48 4.74 12.98 -17.80
N GLU A 49 5.38 12.53 -16.73
CA GLU A 49 4.77 12.22 -15.42
C GLU A 49 4.19 13.44 -14.67
N GLY A 50 3.97 14.55 -15.38
CA GLY A 50 3.55 15.83 -14.83
C GLY A 50 2.12 15.77 -14.29
N LEU A 51 1.83 16.66 -13.35
CA LEU A 51 0.46 16.85 -12.85
C LEU A 51 -0.41 17.47 -13.95
N ALA A 52 -1.62 16.96 -14.16
CA ALA A 52 -2.68 17.59 -14.93
C ALA A 52 -3.92 17.76 -14.04
N LEU A 53 -4.74 18.78 -14.32
CA LEU A 53 -5.94 19.09 -13.56
C LEU A 53 -7.17 19.01 -14.47
N VAL A 54 -8.17 18.24 -14.06
CA VAL A 54 -9.52 18.27 -14.65
C VAL A 54 -10.40 19.10 -13.72
N LEU A 55 -11.07 20.11 -14.27
CA LEU A 55 -11.94 21.02 -13.53
C LEU A 55 -13.41 20.80 -13.94
N ASP A 56 -14.21 20.34 -12.99
CA ASP A 56 -15.65 20.17 -13.15
C ASP A 56 -16.39 21.50 -13.10
N GLU A 57 -17.60 21.51 -13.69
CA GLU A 57 -18.49 22.68 -13.71
C GLU A 57 -18.84 23.20 -12.31
N ASP A 58 -18.84 22.33 -11.28
CA ASP A 58 -19.18 22.68 -9.90
C ASP A 58 -17.95 23.12 -9.06
N GLY A 59 -16.80 23.30 -9.72
CA GLY A 59 -15.54 23.71 -9.11
C GLY A 59 -14.79 22.59 -8.39
N THR A 60 -15.15 21.31 -8.61
CA THR A 60 -14.32 20.17 -8.21
C THR A 60 -13.08 20.09 -9.09
N VAL A 61 -11.91 19.93 -8.46
CA VAL A 61 -10.64 19.73 -9.14
C VAL A 61 -10.16 18.31 -8.90
N HIS A 62 -9.94 17.60 -9.99
CA HIS A 62 -9.34 16.27 -10.03
C HIS A 62 -7.90 16.42 -10.52
N GLY A 63 -6.97 15.80 -9.80
CA GLY A 63 -5.55 15.83 -10.15
C GLY A 63 -5.06 14.49 -10.66
N TYR A 64 -4.42 14.48 -11.82
CA TYR A 64 -3.97 13.27 -12.51
C TYR A 64 -2.46 13.30 -12.73
N HIS A 65 -1.80 12.17 -12.51
CA HIS A 65 -0.40 11.94 -12.93
C HIS A 65 -0.40 10.95 -14.09
N GLY A 66 -0.43 11.50 -15.31
CA GLY A 66 -0.85 10.79 -16.52
C GLY A 66 -2.36 10.49 -16.54
N ALA A 67 -2.91 10.00 -17.66
CA ALA A 67 -4.36 9.94 -17.89
C ALA A 67 -5.09 8.95 -16.99
N TYR A 68 -4.40 7.89 -16.55
CA TYR A 68 -5.04 6.77 -15.86
C TYR A 68 -4.86 6.79 -14.34
N ARG A 69 -4.20 7.81 -13.77
CA ARG A 69 -3.89 7.82 -12.33
C ARG A 69 -4.34 9.11 -11.65
N GLU A 70 -5.61 9.13 -11.30
CA GLU A 70 -6.17 10.13 -10.39
C GLU A 70 -5.46 10.03 -9.02
N SER A 71 -4.98 11.16 -8.53
CA SER A 71 -4.14 11.28 -7.35
C SER A 71 -4.83 12.04 -6.21
N PHE A 72 -5.76 12.93 -6.54
CA PHE A 72 -6.59 13.64 -5.56
C PHE A 72 -7.88 14.18 -6.19
N VAL A 73 -8.88 14.40 -5.35
CA VAL A 73 -10.10 15.17 -5.68
C VAL A 73 -10.34 16.18 -4.56
N THR A 74 -10.53 17.46 -4.90
CA THR A 74 -10.80 18.49 -3.89
C THR A 74 -11.58 19.69 -4.44
N ARG A 75 -12.30 20.38 -3.56
CA ARG A 75 -12.93 21.69 -3.81
C ARG A 75 -12.24 22.82 -3.03
N ASP A 76 -11.14 22.51 -2.36
CA ASP A 76 -10.36 23.47 -1.57
C ASP A 76 -9.21 24.01 -2.41
N LEU A 77 -9.29 25.28 -2.77
CA LEU A 77 -8.27 25.97 -3.56
C LEU A 77 -6.88 25.90 -2.88
N GLU A 78 -6.80 26.00 -1.55
CA GLU A 78 -5.53 25.93 -0.83
C GLU A 78 -4.91 24.54 -0.87
N GLN A 79 -5.73 23.48 -1.01
CA GLN A 79 -5.24 22.13 -1.25
C GLN A 79 -4.72 22.00 -2.67
N VAL A 80 -5.44 22.53 -3.67
CA VAL A 80 -4.98 22.52 -5.07
C VAL A 80 -3.62 23.22 -5.21
N LEU A 81 -3.47 24.44 -4.65
CA LEU A 81 -2.20 25.18 -4.69
C LEU A 81 -1.05 24.40 -4.03
N TYR A 82 -1.32 23.77 -2.88
CA TYR A 82 -0.37 22.89 -2.20
C TYR A 82 0.08 21.72 -3.09
N LEU A 83 -0.88 21.05 -3.75
CA LEU A 83 -0.61 19.88 -4.58
C LEU A 83 0.17 20.23 -5.86
N ILE A 84 -0.12 21.39 -6.46
CA ILE A 84 0.67 21.94 -7.56
C ILE A 84 2.12 22.20 -7.10
N ALA A 85 2.29 22.85 -5.95
CA ALA A 85 3.61 23.13 -5.40
C ALA A 85 4.36 21.84 -5.03
N GLU A 86 3.69 20.84 -4.46
CA GLU A 86 4.27 19.54 -4.15
C GLU A 86 4.80 18.85 -5.42
N ALA A 87 3.99 18.77 -6.48
CA ALA A 87 4.42 18.19 -7.74
C ALA A 87 5.67 18.90 -8.30
N ALA A 88 5.63 20.23 -8.36
CA ALA A 88 6.73 21.04 -8.89
C ALA A 88 8.03 20.96 -8.07
N ILE A 89 7.93 20.89 -6.74
CA ILE A 89 9.12 20.73 -5.89
C ILE A 89 9.69 19.33 -6.04
N ARG A 90 8.85 18.29 -6.16
CA ARG A 90 9.30 16.91 -6.35
C ARG A 90 9.98 16.68 -7.70
N GLU A 91 9.51 17.32 -8.76
CA GLU A 91 10.13 17.26 -10.10
C GLU A 91 11.58 17.77 -10.11
N ARG A 92 11.96 18.62 -9.15
CA ARG A 92 13.35 19.09 -8.99
C ARG A 92 14.27 18.06 -8.36
N GLY A 93 13.71 16.94 -7.90
CA GLY A 93 14.41 15.88 -7.20
C GLY A 93 14.73 16.23 -5.74
N GLY A 94 15.33 15.27 -5.06
CA GLY A 94 15.66 15.33 -3.64
C GLY A 94 14.89 14.30 -2.82
N SER A 95 15.28 14.19 -1.56
CA SER A 95 14.64 13.32 -0.58
C SER A 95 13.27 13.85 -0.15
N PRO A 96 12.41 12.97 0.40
CA PRO A 96 11.17 13.40 1.06
C PRO A 96 11.39 14.48 2.14
N ALA A 97 12.50 14.40 2.89
CA ALA A 97 12.83 15.39 3.92
C ALA A 97 13.11 16.78 3.31
N GLU A 98 13.91 16.84 2.24
CA GLU A 98 14.21 18.09 1.52
C GLU A 98 12.95 18.68 0.89
N THR A 99 12.06 17.83 0.36
CA THR A 99 10.75 18.26 -0.16
C THR A 99 9.89 18.88 0.94
N ALA A 100 9.80 18.22 2.10
CA ALA A 100 9.06 18.72 3.25
C ALA A 100 9.58 20.06 3.78
N GLU A 101 10.90 20.25 3.74
CA GLU A 101 11.55 21.51 4.11
C GLU A 101 11.30 22.61 3.08
N ALA A 102 11.44 22.31 1.78
CA ALA A 102 11.16 23.25 0.70
C ALA A 102 9.71 23.74 0.73
N LEU A 103 8.75 22.83 0.89
CA LEU A 103 7.34 23.18 1.05
C LEU A 103 7.11 24.00 2.32
N GLY A 104 7.75 23.63 3.44
CA GLY A 104 7.66 24.38 4.70
C GLY A 104 8.23 25.80 4.66
N ARG A 105 9.19 26.07 3.76
CA ARG A 105 9.72 27.43 3.50
C ARG A 105 8.75 28.29 2.70
N ILE A 106 7.99 27.68 1.78
CA ILE A 106 6.94 28.39 1.02
C ILE A 106 5.75 28.68 1.94
N ASP A 107 5.24 27.64 2.60
CA ASP A 107 4.18 27.74 3.60
C ASP A 107 4.41 26.65 4.67
N PRO A 108 4.57 27.02 5.96
CA PRO A 108 4.71 26.06 7.04
C PRO A 108 3.61 25.00 7.11
N LEU A 109 2.38 25.33 6.70
CA LEU A 109 1.26 24.38 6.62
C LEU A 109 1.50 23.32 5.54
N TRP A 110 2.05 23.70 4.39
CA TRP A 110 2.37 22.77 3.30
C TRP A 110 3.45 21.77 3.72
N GLY A 111 4.49 22.26 4.39
CA GLY A 111 5.50 21.37 4.99
C GLY A 111 4.89 20.41 6.03
N ARG A 112 3.86 20.82 6.77
CA ARG A 112 3.13 19.91 7.69
C ARG A 112 2.29 18.89 6.92
N ARG A 113 1.46 19.33 5.97
CA ARG A 113 0.65 18.44 5.10
C ARG A 113 1.51 17.35 4.48
N PHE A 114 2.63 17.74 3.86
CA PHE A 114 3.55 16.80 3.25
C PHE A 114 4.08 15.77 4.25
N ARG A 115 4.50 16.19 5.45
CA ARG A 115 4.99 15.25 6.49
C ARG A 115 3.93 14.30 7.00
N THR A 116 2.68 14.71 7.02
CA THR A 116 1.56 13.86 7.45
C THR A 116 1.08 12.92 6.35
N GLY A 117 1.42 13.19 5.09
CA GLY A 117 0.97 12.41 3.93
C GLY A 117 -0.51 12.59 3.57
N GLY A 118 -1.25 13.43 4.31
CA GLY A 118 -2.66 13.73 4.07
C GLY A 118 -2.91 15.20 3.70
N LEU A 119 -4.08 15.49 3.15
CA LEU A 119 -4.48 16.84 2.68
C LEU A 119 -4.82 17.80 3.83
N ASP A 120 -5.35 17.27 4.93
CA ASP A 120 -5.92 18.09 6.00
C ASP A 120 -4.86 18.77 6.87
N GLY A 121 -3.64 18.19 6.95
CA GLY A 121 -2.51 18.75 7.70
C GLY A 121 -2.74 18.93 9.22
N THR A 122 -3.86 18.45 9.75
CA THR A 122 -4.31 18.60 11.15
C THR A 122 -3.89 17.46 12.06
N GLY A 123 -3.47 16.32 11.51
CA GLY A 123 -3.04 15.15 12.27
C GLY A 123 -1.61 15.31 12.79
N VAL A 124 -1.40 15.09 14.10
CA VAL A 124 -0.07 14.76 14.60
C VAL A 124 0.13 13.29 14.24
N VAL A 125 0.96 13.01 13.24
CA VAL A 125 1.42 11.64 12.99
C VAL A 125 2.60 11.41 13.92
N GLU A 126 2.43 10.50 14.89
CA GLU A 126 3.52 10.11 15.78
C GLU A 126 4.68 9.53 14.96
N ALA A 127 5.90 9.68 15.47
CA ALA A 127 7.04 9.07 14.82
C ALA A 127 6.91 7.55 14.84
N CYS A 128 7.37 6.89 13.77
CA CYS A 128 7.56 5.45 13.75
C CYS A 128 8.61 5.13 14.81
N GLY A 129 8.16 4.64 15.97
CA GLY A 129 9.03 4.36 17.12
C GLY A 129 9.68 2.99 17.06
N ARG A 130 9.34 2.18 16.06
CA ARG A 130 9.71 0.77 15.92
C ARG A 130 10.82 0.60 14.90
N ASP A 131 11.79 -0.27 15.17
CA ASP A 131 12.70 -0.74 14.13
C ASP A 131 11.88 -1.48 13.05
N PRO A 132 11.85 -1.00 11.80
CA PRO A 132 11.06 -1.62 10.73
C PRO A 132 11.37 -3.11 10.53
N LEU A 133 12.59 -3.55 10.85
CA LEU A 133 13.05 -4.92 10.68
C LEU A 133 12.68 -5.85 11.85
N GLU A 134 12.19 -5.32 12.97
CA GLU A 134 11.63 -6.11 14.07
C GLU A 134 10.20 -6.60 13.77
N GLY A 135 9.57 -6.01 12.75
CA GLY A 135 8.20 -6.21 12.33
C GLY A 135 7.93 -7.38 11.37
N PHE A 136 7.11 -7.21 10.32
CA PHE A 136 7.07 -8.16 9.19
C PHE A 136 7.84 -7.70 7.95
N ALA A 137 8.30 -6.44 7.91
CA ALA A 137 9.05 -5.91 6.76
C ALA A 137 10.36 -6.68 6.48
N TRP A 138 10.92 -7.41 7.46
CA TRP A 138 12.09 -8.29 7.25
C TRP A 138 11.89 -9.33 6.15
N ILE A 139 10.64 -9.73 5.84
CA ILE A 139 10.35 -10.75 4.82
C ILE A 139 10.41 -10.16 3.41
N ALA A 140 10.41 -8.83 3.26
CA ALA A 140 10.30 -8.15 1.97
C ALA A 140 11.39 -8.58 0.98
N ASP A 141 12.65 -8.72 1.43
CA ASP A 141 13.76 -9.12 0.56
C ASP A 141 13.59 -10.55 0.05
N SER A 142 13.17 -11.49 0.89
CA SER A 142 12.92 -12.87 0.46
C SER A 142 11.63 -12.98 -0.35
N TRP A 143 10.62 -12.17 -0.03
CA TRP A 143 9.32 -12.20 -0.68
C TRP A 143 9.37 -11.62 -2.10
N ARG A 144 10.31 -10.70 -2.37
CA ARG A 144 10.66 -10.30 -3.72
C ARG A 144 11.04 -11.51 -4.59
N GLU A 145 11.81 -12.44 -4.02
CA GLU A 145 12.18 -13.72 -4.61
C GLU A 145 11.10 -14.81 -4.42
N GLN A 146 9.91 -14.42 -3.94
CA GLN A 146 8.74 -15.27 -3.71
C GLN A 146 8.95 -16.34 -2.65
N ILE A 147 9.82 -16.05 -1.68
CA ILE A 147 10.15 -16.90 -0.55
C ILE A 147 9.59 -16.28 0.75
N PRO A 148 8.94 -17.06 1.63
CA PRO A 148 8.71 -18.50 1.52
C PRO A 148 7.52 -18.88 0.65
N TYR A 149 6.63 -17.92 0.35
CA TYR A 149 5.36 -18.13 -0.35
C TYR A 149 4.99 -16.90 -1.17
N THR A 150 4.26 -17.09 -2.27
CA THR A 150 3.80 -15.99 -3.13
C THR A 150 2.60 -15.25 -2.53
N THR A 151 1.84 -15.85 -1.61
CA THR A 151 0.72 -15.18 -0.94
C THR A 151 0.97 -15.04 0.55
N LEU A 152 0.80 -13.83 1.08
CA LEU A 152 0.70 -13.53 2.52
C LEU A 152 -0.73 -13.04 2.79
N ALA A 153 -1.53 -13.84 3.50
CA ALA A 153 -2.91 -13.51 3.84
C ALA A 153 -3.06 -13.31 5.35
N PHE A 154 -3.78 -12.26 5.75
CA PHE A 154 -4.03 -11.88 7.13
C PHE A 154 -5.52 -11.69 7.36
N PHE A 155 -6.02 -12.18 8.48
CA PHE A 155 -7.44 -12.15 8.84
C PHE A 155 -7.61 -11.72 10.29
N ARG A 156 -8.55 -10.82 10.56
CA ARG A 156 -8.95 -10.50 11.94
C ARG A 156 -10.46 -10.42 12.07
N ALA A 157 -10.92 -10.64 13.29
CA ALA A 157 -12.31 -10.49 13.65
C ALA A 157 -12.59 -9.04 14.07
N GLU A 158 -13.86 -8.75 14.37
CA GLU A 158 -14.22 -7.51 15.07
C GLU A 158 -13.46 -7.39 16.41
N PRO A 159 -13.22 -6.15 16.89
CA PRO A 159 -12.51 -5.92 18.15
C PRO A 159 -13.04 -6.76 19.31
N GLY A 160 -12.13 -7.40 20.05
CA GLY A 160 -12.47 -8.28 21.18
C GLY A 160 -12.77 -9.74 20.79
N ARG A 161 -12.64 -10.12 19.52
CA ARG A 161 -12.65 -11.50 19.04
C ARG A 161 -11.35 -11.83 18.30
N THR A 162 -11.08 -13.12 18.13
CA THR A 162 -9.91 -13.61 17.39
C THR A 162 -10.34 -14.63 16.35
N VAL A 163 -9.72 -14.60 15.18
CA VAL A 163 -9.87 -15.66 14.18
C VAL A 163 -8.98 -16.82 14.58
N ASP A 164 -9.53 -18.03 14.67
CA ASP A 164 -8.72 -19.23 14.94
C ASP A 164 -7.93 -19.61 13.67
N ALA A 165 -6.62 -19.41 13.70
CA ALA A 165 -5.73 -19.71 12.59
C ALA A 165 -5.77 -21.19 12.14
N SER A 166 -6.04 -22.13 13.04
CA SER A 166 -6.17 -23.55 12.69
C SER A 166 -7.46 -23.82 11.93
N GLN A 167 -8.58 -23.21 12.37
CA GLN A 167 -9.85 -23.31 11.63
C GLN A 167 -9.78 -22.61 10.27
N LEU A 168 -9.09 -21.48 10.20
CA LEU A 168 -8.80 -20.79 8.95
C LEU A 168 -8.01 -21.70 7.99
N ALA A 169 -6.92 -22.33 8.45
CA ALA A 169 -6.13 -23.25 7.64
C ALA A 169 -6.97 -24.45 7.12
N LEU A 170 -7.81 -25.03 7.99
CA LEU A 170 -8.72 -26.13 7.61
C LEU A 170 -9.74 -25.70 6.54
N LEU A 171 -10.29 -24.49 6.67
CA LEU A 171 -11.20 -23.90 5.68
C LEU A 171 -10.53 -23.72 4.30
N TYR A 172 -9.22 -23.46 4.29
CA TYR A 172 -8.38 -23.43 3.10
C TYR A 172 -7.94 -24.81 2.58
N GLY A 173 -8.28 -25.89 3.29
CA GLY A 173 -8.03 -27.27 2.87
C GLY A 173 -6.79 -27.94 3.48
N ALA A 174 -6.26 -27.41 4.58
CA ALA A 174 -5.19 -28.03 5.35
C ALA A 174 -5.51 -29.48 5.74
N ASP A 175 -4.50 -30.37 5.74
CA ASP A 175 -4.61 -31.73 6.28
C ASP A 175 -4.96 -31.68 7.79
N PRO A 176 -6.15 -32.18 8.20
CA PRO A 176 -6.57 -32.16 9.60
C PRO A 176 -5.62 -32.91 10.54
N GLY A 177 -4.97 -33.97 10.07
CA GLY A 177 -4.01 -34.74 10.85
C GLY A 177 -2.76 -33.92 11.17
N GLN A 178 -2.26 -33.14 10.21
CA GLN A 178 -1.10 -32.27 10.42
C GLN A 178 -1.44 -31.05 11.28
N VAL A 179 -2.62 -30.45 11.07
CA VAL A 179 -3.12 -29.36 11.93
C VAL A 179 -3.25 -29.84 13.37
N ALA A 180 -3.84 -31.02 13.61
CA ALA A 180 -3.99 -31.59 14.94
C ALA A 180 -2.65 -31.99 15.59
N ALA A 181 -1.73 -32.59 14.82
CA ALA A 181 -0.40 -32.96 15.30
C ALA A 181 0.48 -31.74 15.59
N GLY A 182 0.15 -30.60 14.99
CA GLY A 182 0.89 -29.37 15.14
C GLY A 182 2.22 -29.35 14.42
N THR A 183 2.21 -29.90 13.21
CA THR A 183 3.34 -29.91 12.29
C THR A 183 3.93 -28.51 12.12
N ARG A 184 5.26 -28.45 12.15
CA ARG A 184 6.05 -27.22 12.02
C ARG A 184 6.83 -27.23 10.71
N LEU A 185 7.25 -26.06 10.26
CA LEU A 185 7.98 -25.91 8.99
C LEU A 185 9.26 -26.76 8.96
N LYS A 186 9.98 -26.86 10.07
CA LYS A 186 11.17 -27.71 10.19
C LYS A 186 10.86 -29.21 10.01
N ASP A 187 9.66 -29.66 10.40
CA ASP A 187 9.25 -31.06 10.26
C ASP A 187 9.03 -31.41 8.79
N LEU A 188 8.49 -30.46 8.01
CA LEU A 188 8.37 -30.61 6.55
C LEU A 188 9.76 -30.66 5.88
N ARG A 189 10.68 -29.79 6.32
CA ARG A 189 12.06 -29.70 5.78
C ARG A 189 12.96 -30.87 6.20
N ALA A 190 12.64 -31.61 7.26
CA ALA A 190 13.45 -32.73 7.72
C ALA A 190 13.30 -33.99 6.83
N GLY A 191 12.27 -34.09 6.00
CA GLY A 191 12.06 -35.22 5.10
C GLY A 191 13.08 -35.29 3.96
N ASP A 192 13.74 -36.44 3.78
CA ASP A 192 14.75 -36.72 2.73
C ASP A 192 15.76 -35.57 2.52
N GLY A 193 16.29 -35.02 3.63
CA GLY A 193 17.24 -33.91 3.59
C GLY A 193 16.67 -32.60 3.02
N GLY A 194 15.35 -32.42 3.06
CA GLY A 194 14.61 -31.26 2.54
C GLY A 194 14.09 -31.44 1.12
N ARG A 195 14.50 -32.49 0.40
CA ARG A 195 14.11 -32.73 -1.00
C ARG A 195 12.60 -32.88 -1.17
N ALA A 196 11.97 -33.67 -0.30
CA ALA A 196 10.54 -33.89 -0.35
C ALA A 196 9.71 -32.60 -0.13
N HIS A 197 10.25 -31.65 0.65
CA HIS A 197 9.61 -30.34 0.84
C HIS A 197 9.76 -29.47 -0.40
N TRP A 198 10.96 -29.39 -1.00
CA TRP A 198 11.17 -28.63 -2.22
C TRP A 198 10.28 -29.12 -3.38
N ASP A 199 10.13 -30.43 -3.53
CA ASP A 199 9.27 -31.02 -4.56
C ASP A 199 7.78 -30.73 -4.32
N ARG A 200 7.38 -30.42 -3.08
CA ARG A 200 5.98 -30.20 -2.65
C ARG A 200 5.73 -28.82 -2.07
N GLN A 201 6.62 -27.86 -2.31
CA GLN A 201 6.53 -26.53 -1.68
C GLN A 201 5.23 -25.82 -2.09
N TRP A 202 4.80 -26.00 -3.34
CA TRP A 202 3.54 -25.49 -3.90
C TRP A 202 2.28 -26.08 -3.25
N ASP A 203 2.42 -27.22 -2.58
CA ASP A 203 1.34 -27.89 -1.86
C ASP A 203 1.38 -27.60 -0.35
N SER A 204 2.33 -26.78 0.10
CA SER A 204 2.54 -26.47 1.50
C SER A 204 2.03 -25.08 1.87
N PHE A 205 1.85 -24.88 3.17
CA PHE A 205 1.45 -23.59 3.74
C PHE A 205 2.05 -23.40 5.13
N CYS A 206 2.10 -22.15 5.58
CA CYS A 206 2.37 -21.76 6.97
C CYS A 206 1.19 -20.95 7.52
N PHE A 207 0.89 -21.08 8.80
CA PHE A 207 -0.20 -20.35 9.43
C PHE A 207 0.10 -20.05 10.90
N GLY A 208 -0.64 -19.13 11.49
CA GLY A 208 -0.48 -18.78 12.90
C GLY A 208 -1.20 -17.50 13.27
N GLN A 209 -0.82 -16.95 14.42
CA GLN A 209 -1.36 -15.71 14.95
C GLN A 209 -0.21 -14.72 15.18
N SER A 210 -0.43 -13.46 14.85
CA SER A 210 0.47 -12.35 15.18
C SER A 210 -0.36 -11.13 15.55
N GLY A 211 -0.28 -10.70 16.82
CA GLY A 211 -1.19 -9.69 17.36
C GLY A 211 -2.65 -10.11 17.17
N GLU A 212 -3.47 -9.21 16.61
CA GLU A 212 -4.89 -9.46 16.33
C GLU A 212 -5.12 -10.26 15.03
N TRP A 213 -4.08 -10.47 14.22
CA TRP A 213 -4.17 -11.08 12.90
C TRP A 213 -3.82 -12.57 12.92
N ALA A 214 -4.75 -13.41 12.46
CA ALA A 214 -4.43 -14.76 12.01
C ALA A 214 -3.80 -14.66 10.62
N PHE A 215 -2.68 -15.33 10.38
CA PHE A 215 -2.01 -15.33 9.08
C PHE A 215 -2.04 -16.70 8.42
N LEU A 216 -2.02 -16.71 7.09
CA LEU A 216 -1.88 -17.89 6.25
C LEU A 216 -1.01 -17.54 5.04
N LEU A 217 0.09 -18.28 4.85
CA LEU A 217 1.04 -18.09 3.75
C LEU A 217 1.05 -19.33 2.87
N TYR A 218 0.97 -19.14 1.55
CA TYR A 218 0.90 -20.23 0.58
C TYR A 218 1.26 -19.79 -0.83
N HIS A 219 1.60 -20.75 -1.69
CA HIS A 219 1.78 -20.47 -3.12
C HIS A 219 0.48 -20.56 -3.91
N ASP A 220 -0.27 -21.64 -3.66
CA ASP A 220 -1.54 -21.92 -4.30
C ASP A 220 -2.44 -22.68 -3.31
N THR A 221 -3.74 -22.66 -3.53
CA THR A 221 -4.74 -23.37 -2.71
C THR A 221 -5.28 -24.58 -3.46
N PRO A 222 -5.78 -25.63 -2.78
CA PRO A 222 -6.43 -26.74 -3.46
C PRO A 222 -7.72 -26.27 -4.15
N PRO A 223 -8.12 -26.85 -5.31
CA PRO A 223 -9.32 -26.45 -6.05
C PRO A 223 -10.64 -26.53 -5.24
N LYS A 224 -10.63 -27.25 -4.13
CA LYS A 224 -11.79 -27.45 -3.23
C LYS A 224 -11.74 -26.58 -1.97
N ALA A 225 -10.79 -25.64 -1.86
CA ALA A 225 -10.73 -24.69 -0.76
C ALA A 225 -12.09 -23.95 -0.63
N ARG A 226 -12.62 -23.85 0.58
CA ARG A 226 -13.96 -23.30 0.85
C ARG A 226 -13.90 -21.87 1.40
N ALA A 227 -12.84 -21.16 1.08
CA ALA A 227 -12.59 -19.79 1.53
C ALA A 227 -13.49 -18.78 0.79
N ASN A 228 -14.77 -18.76 1.17
CA ASN A 228 -15.77 -17.82 0.65
C ASN A 228 -16.37 -16.98 1.79
N ARG A 229 -17.20 -16.00 1.42
CA ARG A 229 -17.79 -15.06 2.38
C ARG A 229 -18.55 -15.75 3.52
N ALA A 230 -19.41 -16.73 3.21
CA ALA A 230 -20.18 -17.44 4.23
C ALA A 230 -19.28 -18.20 5.21
N ALA A 231 -18.16 -18.76 4.74
CA ALA A 231 -17.20 -19.44 5.58
C ALA A 231 -16.41 -18.46 6.47
N TYR A 232 -16.06 -17.29 5.95
CA TYR A 232 -15.46 -16.20 6.73
C TYR A 232 -16.40 -15.66 7.81
N ASP A 233 -17.68 -15.45 7.49
CA ASP A 233 -18.69 -15.04 8.46
C ASP A 233 -18.84 -16.07 9.58
N GLY A 234 -18.78 -17.36 9.24
CA GLY A 234 -18.78 -18.46 10.21
C GLY A 234 -17.58 -18.48 11.17
N LEU A 235 -16.43 -17.98 10.73
CA LEU A 235 -15.23 -17.78 11.58
C LEU A 235 -15.19 -16.40 12.25
N GLY A 236 -16.17 -15.53 11.98
CA GLY A 236 -16.21 -14.16 12.49
C GLY A 236 -15.15 -13.23 11.90
N VAL A 237 -14.64 -13.53 10.69
CA VAL A 237 -13.68 -12.68 9.98
C VAL A 237 -14.37 -11.39 9.53
N GLY A 238 -13.96 -10.26 10.10
CA GLY A 238 -14.43 -8.93 9.71
C GLY A 238 -13.53 -8.29 8.66
N GLU A 239 -12.22 -8.52 8.76
CA GLU A 239 -11.22 -7.95 7.86
C GLU A 239 -10.27 -9.01 7.30
N GLY A 240 -9.87 -8.82 6.05
CA GLY A 240 -8.91 -9.67 5.35
C GLY A 240 -7.96 -8.83 4.49
N VAL A 241 -6.66 -9.11 4.58
CA VAL A 241 -5.62 -8.47 3.77
C VAL A 241 -4.85 -9.55 3.03
N TRP A 242 -4.65 -9.35 1.73
CA TRP A 242 -3.84 -10.23 0.88
C TRP A 242 -2.74 -9.45 0.19
N LEU A 243 -1.53 -9.98 0.31
CA LEU A 243 -0.37 -9.57 -0.47
C LEU A 243 0.00 -10.73 -1.38
N THR A 244 -0.03 -10.53 -2.70
CA THR A 244 0.28 -11.59 -3.67
C THR A 244 1.41 -11.18 -4.60
N ALA A 245 2.48 -11.96 -4.64
CA ALA A 245 3.55 -11.84 -5.61
C ALA A 245 3.27 -12.73 -6.84
N THR A 246 3.31 -12.16 -8.05
CA THR A 246 3.11 -12.90 -9.30
C THR A 246 4.44 -13.19 -10.00
N LEU A 247 4.69 -14.47 -10.23
CA LEU A 247 5.91 -14.98 -10.87
C LEU A 247 6.06 -14.42 -12.30
N GLY A 248 7.22 -13.80 -12.59
CA GLY A 248 7.63 -13.38 -13.94
C GLY A 248 7.37 -11.92 -14.34
N LYS A 249 6.53 -11.19 -13.60
CA LYS A 249 6.27 -9.76 -13.88
C LYS A 249 6.68 -8.81 -12.76
N ALA A 250 7.09 -9.35 -11.60
CA ALA A 250 7.31 -8.57 -10.39
C ALA A 250 6.11 -7.65 -10.07
N ILE A 251 4.91 -8.18 -10.34
CA ILE A 251 3.62 -7.61 -9.95
C ILE A 251 3.31 -8.14 -8.57
N TYR A 252 3.13 -7.21 -7.64
CA TYR A 252 2.73 -7.51 -6.28
C TYR A 252 1.39 -6.85 -6.08
N THR A 253 0.37 -7.58 -5.67
CA THR A 253 -0.96 -7.02 -5.47
C THR A 253 -1.24 -6.88 -3.99
N PHE A 254 -1.95 -5.81 -3.64
CA PHE A 254 -2.54 -5.60 -2.34
C PHE A 254 -4.07 -5.66 -2.50
N SER A 255 -4.73 -6.41 -1.62
CA SER A 255 -6.19 -6.43 -1.55
C SER A 255 -6.60 -6.37 -0.08
N TYR A 256 -7.53 -5.48 0.22
CA TYR A 256 -8.05 -5.31 1.56
C TYR A 256 -9.57 -5.37 1.51
N VAL A 257 -10.14 -6.28 2.30
CA VAL A 257 -11.58 -6.43 2.47
C VAL A 257 -11.91 -6.13 3.91
N LYS A 258 -12.92 -5.28 4.11
CA LYS A 258 -13.48 -4.97 5.42
C LYS A 258 -14.99 -5.07 5.36
N ASP A 259 -15.56 -5.81 6.31
CA ASP A 259 -17.01 -6.05 6.42
C ASP A 259 -17.63 -6.57 5.12
N GLY A 260 -16.86 -7.37 4.37
CA GLY A 260 -17.28 -7.99 3.10
C GLY A 260 -17.18 -7.07 1.89
N GLN A 261 -16.69 -5.84 2.06
CA GLN A 261 -16.51 -4.88 1.00
C GLN A 261 -15.03 -4.67 0.70
N SER A 262 -14.70 -4.55 -0.59
CA SER A 262 -13.36 -4.15 -1.02
C SER A 262 -13.07 -2.73 -0.52
N VAL A 263 -11.94 -2.56 0.14
CA VAL A 263 -11.36 -1.26 0.49
C VAL A 263 -10.40 -0.90 -0.63
N ASN A 264 -10.95 -0.27 -1.66
CA ASN A 264 -10.21 0.21 -2.82
C ASN A 264 -10.72 1.60 -3.22
N ASP A 265 -9.87 2.31 -3.96
CA ASP A 265 -10.15 3.62 -4.56
C ASP A 265 -10.19 3.49 -6.10
N ASP A 266 -10.63 2.32 -6.60
CA ASP A 266 -10.75 1.97 -8.03
C ASP A 266 -9.48 2.06 -8.90
N ILE A 267 -8.32 2.30 -8.29
CA ILE A 267 -6.98 2.38 -8.90
C ILE A 267 -6.39 1.01 -9.32
N GLY A 268 -7.14 -0.08 -9.14
CA GLY A 268 -6.67 -1.45 -9.41
C GLY A 268 -5.63 -1.96 -8.41
N ALA A 269 -4.89 -3.00 -8.81
CA ALA A 269 -3.82 -3.56 -8.00
C ALA A 269 -2.53 -2.72 -8.17
N LEU A 270 -1.99 -2.20 -7.06
CA LEU A 270 -0.76 -1.41 -7.09
C LEU A 270 0.45 -2.29 -7.40
N GLU A 271 1.11 -2.10 -8.54
CA GLU A 271 2.44 -2.70 -8.76
C GLU A 271 3.49 -2.02 -7.88
N LEU A 272 3.92 -2.70 -6.82
CA LEU A 272 4.89 -2.13 -5.86
C LEU A 272 6.20 -1.68 -6.50
N LEU A 273 6.66 -2.29 -7.61
CA LEU A 273 7.86 -1.82 -8.32
C LEU A 273 7.72 -0.41 -8.91
N ALA A 274 6.49 0.04 -9.17
CA ALA A 274 6.21 1.35 -9.77
C ALA A 274 6.01 2.45 -8.71
N TYR A 275 6.24 2.14 -7.43
CA TYR A 275 6.13 3.14 -6.37
C TYR A 275 7.37 4.05 -6.35
N ASP A 276 7.11 5.34 -6.62
CA ASP A 276 8.09 6.42 -6.54
C ASP A 276 8.06 7.07 -5.15
N HIS A 277 9.23 7.19 -4.52
CA HIS A 277 9.35 7.76 -3.18
C HIS A 277 8.81 9.21 -3.16
N GLY A 278 8.04 9.46 -2.13
CA GLY A 278 7.30 10.67 -1.90
C GLY A 278 6.16 10.95 -2.86
N ARG A 279 5.75 9.98 -3.68
CA ARG A 279 4.48 10.01 -4.39
C ARG A 279 3.45 9.28 -3.53
N SER A 280 2.16 9.64 -3.63
CA SER A 280 1.10 8.87 -2.98
C SER A 280 0.65 7.75 -3.93
N PRO A 281 0.66 6.47 -3.51
CA PRO A 281 0.17 5.38 -4.36
C PRO A 281 -1.34 5.36 -4.49
N TYR A 282 -2.06 5.89 -3.50
CA TYR A 282 -3.52 5.88 -3.45
C TYR A 282 -4.11 7.28 -3.55
N LEU A 283 -5.39 7.34 -3.91
CA LEU A 283 -6.17 8.56 -3.97
C LEU A 283 -6.13 9.27 -2.61
N ARG A 284 -5.67 10.52 -2.60
CA ARG A 284 -5.62 11.31 -1.37
C ARG A 284 -7.02 11.69 -0.91
N GLY A 285 -7.31 11.41 0.35
CA GLY A 285 -8.67 11.49 0.91
C GLY A 285 -9.56 10.29 0.59
N GLY A 286 -9.06 9.30 -0.17
CA GLY A 286 -9.73 8.04 -0.44
C GLY A 286 -9.70 7.07 0.75
N LYS A 287 -10.27 5.88 0.57
CA LYS A 287 -10.34 4.81 1.57
C LYS A 287 -8.96 4.27 1.96
N LEU A 288 -7.98 4.34 1.05
CA LEU A 288 -6.60 3.90 1.31
C LEU A 288 -5.65 5.06 1.67
N ASP A 289 -6.16 6.27 1.93
CA ASP A 289 -5.33 7.41 2.31
C ASP A 289 -4.57 7.18 3.64
N PHE A 290 -5.09 6.34 4.52
CA PHE A 290 -4.37 5.94 5.73
C PHE A 290 -3.00 5.31 5.39
N LEU A 291 -2.90 4.60 4.27
CA LEU A 291 -1.66 3.96 3.82
C LEU A 291 -0.73 4.97 3.14
N ASN A 292 -1.26 5.98 2.44
CA ASN A 292 -0.46 7.13 1.98
C ASN A 292 0.26 7.82 3.15
N ARG A 293 -0.47 8.04 4.25
CA ARG A 293 0.05 8.68 5.47
C ARG A 293 1.13 7.82 6.13
N ALA A 294 0.89 6.52 6.27
CA ALA A 294 1.86 5.58 6.84
C ALA A 294 3.13 5.47 5.99
N LEU A 295 3.00 5.37 4.66
CA LEU A 295 4.13 5.37 3.73
C LEU A 295 4.96 6.64 3.86
N ARG A 296 4.30 7.80 3.80
CA ARG A 296 4.98 9.09 3.96
C ARG A 296 5.74 9.17 5.28
N ARG A 297 5.16 8.68 6.36
CA ARG A 297 5.81 8.68 7.67
C ARG A 297 7.03 7.78 7.68
N ALA A 298 6.89 6.57 7.16
CA ALA A 298 7.98 5.61 7.02
C ALA A 298 9.16 6.19 6.20
N GLU A 299 8.88 6.91 5.12
CA GLU A 299 9.93 7.55 4.31
C GLU A 299 10.75 8.62 5.05
N LEU A 300 10.10 9.33 5.97
CA LEU A 300 10.72 10.43 6.71
C LEU A 300 11.47 9.93 7.95
N ASP A 301 10.98 8.87 8.57
CA ASP A 301 11.53 8.33 9.83
C ASP A 301 12.56 7.26 9.62
N HIS A 302 12.44 6.52 8.52
CA HIS A 302 13.32 5.43 8.17
C HIS A 302 13.94 5.66 6.79
N PRO A 303 14.75 6.72 6.62
CA PRO A 303 15.42 7.00 5.34
C PRO A 303 16.37 5.87 4.90
N GLU A 304 16.75 4.97 5.81
CA GLU A 304 17.47 3.72 5.51
C GLU A 304 16.65 2.71 4.69
N LEU A 305 15.31 2.77 4.73
CA LEU A 305 14.42 1.89 3.96
C LEU A 305 14.33 2.36 2.50
N THR A 306 15.41 2.08 1.76
CA THR A 306 15.50 2.34 0.31
C THR A 306 14.80 1.28 -0.53
N ASN A 307 14.45 0.13 0.06
CA ASN A 307 13.69 -0.90 -0.61
C ASN A 307 12.18 -0.61 -0.47
N THR A 308 11.54 -0.36 -1.61
CA THR A 308 10.10 -0.10 -1.75
C THR A 308 9.21 -1.14 -1.07
N TYR A 309 9.57 -2.43 -1.11
CA TYR A 309 8.81 -3.49 -0.45
C TYR A 309 8.91 -3.39 1.07
N GLN A 310 10.11 -3.14 1.60
CA GLN A 310 10.32 -2.98 3.03
C GLN A 310 9.53 -1.78 3.55
N LEU A 311 9.60 -0.66 2.81
CA LEU A 311 8.84 0.54 3.12
C LEU A 311 7.32 0.27 3.14
N TYR A 312 6.80 -0.38 2.11
CA TYR A 312 5.39 -0.69 1.99
C TYR A 312 4.91 -1.67 3.08
N PHE A 313 5.71 -2.68 3.39
CA PHE A 313 5.40 -3.63 4.46
C PHE A 313 5.43 -2.95 5.82
N HIS A 314 6.41 -2.09 6.08
CA HIS A 314 6.45 -1.30 7.30
C HIS A 314 5.23 -0.37 7.42
N ALA A 315 4.82 0.27 6.33
CA ALA A 315 3.63 1.10 6.34
C ALA A 315 2.34 0.30 6.62
N LEU A 316 2.22 -0.92 6.10
CA LEU A 316 1.10 -1.82 6.43
C LEU A 316 1.13 -2.30 7.88
N GLU A 317 2.31 -2.52 8.44
CA GLU A 317 2.46 -2.85 9.86
C GLU A 317 2.00 -1.72 10.75
N GLU A 318 2.48 -0.49 10.50
CA GLU A 318 2.11 0.67 11.31
C GLU A 318 0.62 1.02 11.16
N SER A 319 0.06 0.89 9.95
CA SER A 319 -1.33 1.29 9.69
C SER A 319 -2.38 0.26 10.04
N LEU A 320 -2.10 -1.04 9.85
CA LEU A 320 -3.06 -2.13 10.06
C LEU A 320 -2.66 -3.06 11.20
N GLY A 321 -1.45 -2.93 11.76
CA GLY A 321 -0.93 -3.83 12.79
C GLY A 321 -0.57 -5.22 12.27
N LEU A 322 -0.31 -5.37 10.96
CA LEU A 322 0.09 -6.65 10.38
C LEU A 322 1.44 -7.10 10.96
N GLY A 323 1.61 -8.41 11.14
CA GLY A 323 2.85 -8.94 11.69
C GLY A 323 3.07 -10.41 11.33
N LEU A 324 4.34 -10.83 11.35
CA LEU A 324 4.75 -12.24 11.22
C LEU A 324 5.81 -12.58 12.27
N PRO A 325 5.77 -13.78 12.88
CA PRO A 325 6.71 -14.14 13.92
C PRO A 325 8.09 -14.53 13.35
N ARG A 326 8.97 -13.53 13.20
CA ARG A 326 10.31 -13.68 12.60
C ARG A 326 11.10 -14.85 13.17
N ARG A 327 11.14 -14.98 14.50
CA ARG A 327 11.92 -16.03 15.18
C ARG A 327 11.42 -17.43 14.83
N GLU A 328 10.11 -17.63 14.82
CA GLU A 328 9.50 -18.93 14.51
C GLU A 328 9.71 -19.31 13.05
N PHE A 329 9.72 -18.35 12.12
CA PHE A 329 10.11 -18.61 10.74
C PHE A 329 11.60 -18.98 10.63
N ALA A 330 12.49 -18.25 11.32
CA ALA A 330 13.93 -18.49 11.29
C ALA A 330 14.30 -19.87 11.89
N GLU A 331 13.65 -20.26 12.99
CA GLU A 331 13.86 -21.54 13.66
C GLU A 331 13.04 -22.69 13.02
N GLY A 332 12.15 -22.38 12.07
CA GLY A 332 11.25 -23.34 11.44
C GLY A 332 10.16 -23.88 12.38
N GLU A 333 9.87 -23.16 13.46
CA GLU A 333 8.88 -23.51 14.47
C GLU A 333 7.46 -23.06 14.12
N VAL A 334 7.32 -22.19 13.11
CA VAL A 334 6.01 -21.77 12.59
C VAL A 334 5.19 -22.98 12.15
N ARG A 335 3.89 -22.94 12.44
CA ARG A 335 2.96 -24.02 12.09
C ARG A 335 2.86 -24.12 10.58
N ALA A 336 2.95 -25.34 10.08
CA ALA A 336 2.97 -25.61 8.66
C ALA A 336 2.30 -26.96 8.35
N GLY A 337 1.96 -27.16 7.09
CA GLY A 337 1.43 -28.44 6.61
C GLY A 337 1.35 -28.50 5.09
N TYR A 338 0.76 -29.59 4.60
CA TYR A 338 0.36 -29.78 3.21
C TYR A 338 -1.16 -29.71 3.07
N TRP A 339 -1.60 -29.27 1.90
CA TRP A 339 -3.01 -29.33 1.52
C TRP A 339 -3.52 -30.76 1.40
N THR A 340 -4.80 -30.95 1.67
CA THR A 340 -5.47 -32.24 1.45
C THR A 340 -5.85 -32.38 -0.02
N GLY A 341 -5.47 -33.49 -0.65
CA GLY A 341 -5.96 -33.87 -1.99
C GLY A 341 -5.36 -33.10 -3.17
N LYS A 342 -4.13 -32.59 -3.02
CA LYS A 342 -3.24 -32.30 -4.14
C LYS A 342 -2.30 -33.47 -4.39
#